data_AF-A0A924D7X1-F1
#
_entry.id   AF-A0A924D7X1-F1
#
_cell.length_a   1.000
_cell.length_b   1.000
_cell.length_c   1.000
_cell.angle_alpha   90.00
_cell.angle_beta   90.00
_cell.angle_gamma   90.00
#
_symmetry.space_group_name_H-M   'P 1'
#
loop_
_entity.id
_entity.type
_entity.pdbx_description
1 polymer ?
#
loop_
_entity_poly.entity_id
_entity_poly.type
_entity_poly.pdbx_seq_one_letter_code
_entity_poly.pdbx_strand_id
1 'polypeptide(L)'
;RKRLADAPTDAQAHYLLAMALQLSSPSPVRQVEAETELRTSLKYEPTANTVKSRLGRLLLDKGNADEAIPLLEDALKADIYDLVASQALVRAYRLAGKTEDAKGAQESASQLAEYLERVSTLENTLQGDPANLEAHEKLAQVFLTGGETEKAKRHQDMAYLLKTHKAEAIKGIRSLDKGTSPVSSIYENR
;
A
#
# COMPACT_ATOMS: atom_id res chain seq x y z
N ARG A 1 -9.83 10.44 21.46
CA ARG A 1 -10.67 10.26 22.66
C ARG A 1 -11.86 11.22 22.70
N LYS A 2 -11.72 12.57 22.64
CA LYS A 2 -12.89 13.49 22.54
C LYS A 2 -13.88 13.10 21.42
N ARG A 3 -13.38 12.87 20.20
CA ARG A 3 -14.19 12.41 19.07
C ARG A 3 -14.98 11.12 19.35
N LEU A 4 -14.42 10.20 20.15
CA LEU A 4 -15.10 8.96 20.53
C LEU A 4 -16.15 9.17 21.63
N ALA A 5 -16.04 10.23 22.43
CA ALA A 5 -17.11 10.62 23.35
C ALA A 5 -18.33 11.16 22.59
N ASP A 6 -18.08 11.92 21.51
CA ASP A 6 -19.13 12.51 20.68
C ASP A 6 -19.68 11.50 19.64
N ALA A 7 -18.84 10.58 19.16
CA ALA A 7 -19.16 9.58 18.14
C ALA A 7 -18.52 8.21 18.49
N PRO A 8 -19.15 7.43 19.40
CA PRO A 8 -18.60 6.16 19.90
C PRO A 8 -18.64 4.99 18.90
N THR A 9 -19.22 5.20 17.71
CA THR A 9 -19.28 4.21 16.62
C THR A 9 -18.38 4.58 15.44
N ASP A 10 -17.55 5.62 15.58
CA ASP A 10 -16.66 6.07 14.52
C ASP A 10 -15.46 5.11 14.37
N ALA A 11 -15.56 4.20 13.40
CA ALA A 11 -14.57 3.17 13.12
C ALA A 11 -13.17 3.74 12.87
N GLN A 12 -13.08 4.87 12.16
CA GLN A 12 -11.82 5.52 11.85
C GLN A 12 -11.20 6.15 13.10
N ALA A 13 -12.00 6.74 13.98
CA ALA A 13 -11.51 7.29 15.23
C ALA A 13 -10.95 6.21 16.18
N HIS A 14 -11.57 5.02 16.20
CA HIS A 14 -11.03 3.85 16.90
C HIS A 14 -9.70 3.38 16.29
N TYR A 15 -9.62 3.25 14.97
CA TYR A 15 -8.37 2.89 14.28
C TYR A 15 -7.23 3.87 14.60
N LEU A 16 -7.48 5.18 14.47
CA LEU A 16 -6.48 6.21 14.77
C LEU A 16 -6.05 6.21 16.24
N LEU A 17 -6.96 5.91 17.17
CA LEU A 17 -6.61 5.77 18.57
C LEU A 17 -5.67 4.57 18.79
N ALA A 18 -5.96 3.42 18.18
CA ALA A 18 -5.07 2.27 18.23
C ALA A 18 -3.65 2.60 17.72
N MET A 19 -3.55 3.33 16.60
CA MET A 19 -2.27 3.78 16.06
C MET A 19 -1.52 4.71 17.02
N ALA A 20 -2.23 5.67 17.62
CA ALA A 20 -1.62 6.57 18.61
C ALA A 20 -1.14 5.80 19.85
N LEU A 21 -1.90 4.81 20.31
CA LEU A 21 -1.52 3.96 21.45
C LEU A 21 -0.24 3.16 21.17
N GLN A 22 -0.09 2.66 19.94
CA GLN A 22 1.10 1.90 19.52
C GLN A 22 2.34 2.80 19.31
N LEU A 23 2.17 4.04 18.84
CA LEU A 23 3.27 4.94 18.50
C LEU A 23 3.78 5.77 19.69
N SER A 24 2.90 6.30 20.53
CA SER A 24 3.29 7.36 21.48
C SER A 24 3.97 6.85 22.75
N SER A 25 3.68 5.63 23.21
CA SER A 25 4.33 5.01 24.39
C SER A 25 4.01 3.51 24.42
N PRO A 26 4.74 2.66 23.68
CA PRO A 26 4.44 1.23 23.64
C PRO A 26 4.63 0.61 25.04
N SER A 27 3.55 0.05 25.58
CA SER A 27 3.55 -0.75 26.81
C SER A 27 2.57 -1.92 26.65
N PRO A 28 2.71 -3.02 27.42
CA PRO A 28 1.77 -4.13 27.34
C PRO A 28 0.31 -3.71 27.53
N VAL A 29 0.05 -2.78 28.46
CA VAL A 29 -1.30 -2.24 28.71
C VAL A 29 -1.84 -1.52 27.46
N ARG A 30 -1.02 -0.68 26.82
CA ARG A 30 -1.44 0.05 25.63
C ARG A 30 -1.56 -0.83 24.39
N GLN A 31 -0.85 -1.95 24.31
CA GLN A 31 -1.05 -2.94 23.26
C GLN A 31 -2.41 -3.63 23.38
N VAL A 32 -2.85 -3.96 24.60
CA VAL A 32 -4.20 -4.51 24.85
C VAL A 32 -5.28 -3.48 24.51
N GLU A 33 -5.08 -2.22 24.89
CA GLU A 33 -6.00 -1.13 24.52
C GLU A 33 -6.05 -0.97 22.99
N ALA A 34 -4.89 -0.94 22.31
CA ALA A 34 -4.83 -0.84 20.85
C ALA A 34 -5.55 -2.01 20.16
N GLU A 35 -5.40 -3.24 20.65
CA GLU A 35 -6.15 -4.39 20.13
C GLU A 35 -7.67 -4.20 20.26
N THR A 36 -8.10 -3.72 21.42
CA THR A 36 -9.52 -3.45 21.70
C THR A 36 -10.09 -2.41 20.72
N GLU A 37 -9.32 -1.34 20.49
CA GLU A 37 -9.69 -0.28 19.55
C GLU A 37 -9.70 -0.78 18.10
N LEU A 38 -8.74 -1.63 17.68
CA LEU A 38 -8.75 -2.26 16.34
C LEU A 38 -9.94 -3.19 16.14
N ARG A 39 -10.26 -4.03 17.14
CA ARG A 39 -11.45 -4.90 17.10
C ARG A 39 -12.74 -4.09 17.04
N THR A 40 -12.80 -2.97 17.77
CA THR A 40 -13.96 -2.07 17.75
C THR A 40 -14.10 -1.34 16.42
N SER A 41 -13.00 -0.92 15.81
CA SER A 41 -12.98 -0.39 14.45
C SER A 41 -13.54 -1.41 13.45
N LEU A 42 -13.07 -2.66 13.47
CA LEU A 42 -13.61 -3.73 12.61
C LEU A 42 -15.06 -4.12 12.90
N LYS A 43 -15.53 -3.95 14.14
CA LYS A 43 -16.94 -4.14 14.47
C LYS A 43 -17.84 -3.16 13.72
N TYR A 44 -17.42 -1.90 13.61
CA TYR A 44 -18.19 -0.85 12.94
C TYR A 44 -17.89 -0.75 11.44
N GLU A 45 -16.71 -1.18 11.00
CA GLU A 45 -16.31 -1.24 9.58
C GLU A 45 -15.59 -2.56 9.27
N PRO A 46 -16.33 -3.66 9.01
CA PRO A 46 -15.74 -4.99 8.82
C PRO A 46 -14.87 -5.13 7.56
N THR A 47 -15.05 -4.22 6.60
CA THR A 47 -14.33 -4.20 5.32
C THR A 47 -13.05 -3.38 5.36
N ALA A 48 -12.67 -2.81 6.51
CA ALA A 48 -11.46 -2.01 6.67
C ALA A 48 -10.20 -2.91 6.65
N ASN A 49 -9.74 -3.29 5.46
CA ASN A 49 -8.65 -4.26 5.28
C ASN A 49 -7.34 -3.80 5.90
N THR A 50 -7.03 -2.49 5.86
CA THR A 50 -5.87 -1.93 6.58
C THR A 50 -5.94 -2.20 8.09
N VAL A 51 -7.13 -2.17 8.67
CA VAL A 51 -7.34 -2.48 10.10
C VAL A 51 -7.17 -3.98 10.35
N LYS A 52 -7.63 -4.84 9.43
CA LYS A 52 -7.37 -6.30 9.48
C LYS A 52 -5.87 -6.60 9.47
N SER A 53 -5.09 -5.98 8.59
CA SER A 53 -3.62 -6.14 8.54
C SER A 53 -2.96 -5.75 9.87
N ARG A 54 -3.38 -4.62 10.43
CA ARG A 54 -2.85 -4.08 11.69
C ARG A 54 -3.19 -4.98 12.88
N LEU A 55 -4.44 -5.45 12.96
CA LEU A 55 -4.88 -6.38 14.00
C LEU A 55 -4.18 -7.74 13.85
N GLY A 56 -4.11 -8.29 12.64
CA GLY A 56 -3.42 -9.55 12.37
C GLY A 56 -1.95 -9.51 12.79
N ARG A 57 -1.23 -8.43 12.45
CA ARG A 57 0.15 -8.21 12.91
C ARG A 57 0.24 -8.15 14.45
N LEU A 58 -0.66 -7.43 15.10
CA LEU A 58 -0.66 -7.31 16.57
C LEU A 58 -0.92 -8.66 17.25
N LEU A 59 -1.86 -9.46 16.73
CA LEU A 59 -2.16 -10.80 17.22
C LEU A 59 -0.97 -11.74 17.06
N LEU A 60 -0.30 -11.67 15.92
CA LEU A 60 0.93 -12.41 15.67
C LEU A 60 2.05 -12.05 16.66
N ASP A 61 2.24 -10.76 16.94
CA ASP A 61 3.25 -10.31 17.91
C ASP A 61 2.94 -10.80 19.33
N LYS A 62 1.69 -11.15 19.63
CA LYS A 62 1.24 -11.81 20.87
C LYS A 62 1.33 -13.34 20.82
N GLY A 63 1.71 -13.93 19.69
CA GLY A 63 1.77 -15.37 19.48
C GLY A 63 0.48 -16.02 18.97
N ASN A 64 -0.58 -15.24 18.73
CA ASN A 64 -1.88 -15.75 18.31
C ASN A 64 -1.94 -15.90 16.79
N ALA A 65 -1.16 -16.83 16.24
CA ALA A 65 -1.09 -17.07 14.79
C ALA A 65 -2.44 -17.45 14.18
N ASP A 66 -3.23 -18.28 14.87
CA ASP A 66 -4.49 -18.81 14.34
C ASP A 66 -5.55 -17.72 14.10
N GLU A 67 -5.62 -16.71 14.97
CA GLU A 67 -6.49 -15.54 14.75
C GLU A 67 -5.90 -14.55 13.73
N ALA A 68 -4.58 -14.47 13.64
CA ALA A 68 -3.90 -13.54 12.75
C ALA A 68 -4.04 -13.93 11.27
N ILE A 69 -3.86 -15.21 10.95
CA ILE A 69 -3.85 -15.73 9.56
C ILE A 69 -5.08 -15.28 8.75
N PRO A 70 -6.34 -15.53 9.16
CA PRO A 70 -7.49 -15.17 8.35
C PRO A 70 -7.63 -13.66 8.14
N LEU A 71 -7.23 -12.83 9.11
CA LEU A 71 -7.24 -11.37 8.97
C LEU A 71 -6.21 -10.89 7.93
N LEU A 72 -5.03 -11.50 7.94
CA LEU A 72 -3.93 -11.17 7.04
C LEU A 72 -4.20 -11.66 5.61
N GLU A 73 -4.76 -12.85 5.46
CA GLU A 73 -5.23 -13.37 4.16
C GLU A 73 -6.31 -12.46 3.56
N ASP A 74 -7.30 -12.06 4.35
CA ASP A 74 -8.35 -11.16 3.90
C ASP A 74 -7.81 -9.78 3.49
N ALA A 75 -6.84 -9.26 4.24
CA ALA A 75 -6.19 -8.01 3.86
C ALA A 75 -5.49 -8.11 2.50
N LEU A 76 -4.74 -9.19 2.27
CA LEU A 76 -4.03 -9.42 1.01
C LEU A 76 -4.95 -9.72 -0.17
N LYS A 77 -6.14 -10.29 0.06
CA LYS A 77 -7.16 -10.42 -1.00
C LYS A 77 -7.63 -9.06 -1.51
N ALA A 78 -7.69 -8.06 -0.62
CA ALA A 78 -8.15 -6.72 -0.96
C ALA A 78 -7.04 -5.82 -1.48
N ASP A 79 -5.85 -5.93 -0.92
CA ASP A 79 -4.65 -5.21 -1.34
C ASP A 79 -3.45 -6.15 -1.34
N ILE A 80 -3.13 -6.66 -2.52
CA ILE A 80 -1.99 -7.55 -2.72
C ILE A 80 -0.64 -6.87 -2.45
N TYR A 81 -0.60 -5.53 -2.36
CA TYR A 81 0.61 -4.75 -2.11
C TYR A 81 0.78 -4.36 -0.64
N ASP A 82 -0.07 -4.83 0.26
CA ASP A 82 0.09 -4.60 1.70
C ASP A 82 1.31 -5.38 2.24
N LEU A 83 2.45 -4.72 2.25
CA LEU A 83 3.71 -5.27 2.73
C LEU A 83 3.64 -5.70 4.21
N VAL A 84 2.86 -4.99 5.02
CA VAL A 84 2.69 -5.32 6.44
C VAL A 84 1.94 -6.64 6.57
N ALA A 85 0.85 -6.80 5.83
CA ALA A 85 0.08 -8.04 5.84
C ALA A 85 0.91 -9.21 5.27
N SER A 86 1.62 -8.98 4.16
CA SER A 86 2.46 -9.98 3.50
C SER A 86 3.54 -10.54 4.42
N GLN A 87 4.33 -9.67 5.07
CA GLN A 87 5.38 -10.09 5.99
C GLN A 87 4.83 -10.75 7.26
N ALA A 88 3.72 -10.22 7.79
CA ALA A 88 3.06 -10.82 8.95
C ALA A 88 2.50 -12.22 8.61
N LEU A 89 1.95 -12.44 7.42
CA LEU A 89 1.37 -13.73 7.05
C LEU A 89 2.44 -14.83 6.98
N VAL A 90 3.62 -14.52 6.41
CA VAL A 90 4.77 -15.44 6.42
C VAL A 90 5.12 -15.87 7.84
N ARG A 91 5.25 -14.90 8.74
CA ARG A 91 5.56 -15.16 10.16
C ARG A 91 4.45 -15.95 10.85
N ALA A 92 3.18 -15.65 10.55
CA ALA A 92 2.04 -16.33 11.13
C ALA A 92 1.97 -17.80 10.72
N TYR A 93 2.16 -18.12 9.44
CA TYR A 93 2.23 -19.51 8.99
C TYR A 93 3.40 -20.27 9.61
N ARG A 94 4.58 -19.65 9.75
CA ARG A 94 5.72 -20.27 10.45
C ARG A 94 5.39 -20.58 11.90
N LEU A 95 4.78 -19.63 12.62
CA LEU A 95 4.42 -19.80 14.02
C LEU A 95 3.35 -20.89 14.21
N ALA A 96 2.41 -21.01 13.27
CA ALA A 96 1.40 -22.06 13.25
C ALA A 96 1.91 -23.44 12.76
N GLY A 97 3.20 -23.56 12.41
CA GLY A 97 3.77 -24.81 11.87
C GLY A 97 3.33 -25.16 10.45
N LYS A 98 2.65 -24.24 9.74
CA LYS A 98 2.15 -24.41 8.37
C LYS A 98 3.27 -24.17 7.35
N THR A 99 4.20 -25.13 7.28
CA THR A 99 5.47 -24.98 6.54
C THR A 99 5.30 -24.71 5.05
N GLU A 100 4.37 -25.41 4.38
CA GLU A 100 4.16 -25.21 2.93
C GLU A 100 3.49 -23.86 2.65
N ASP A 101 2.47 -23.48 3.43
CA ASP A 101 1.85 -22.15 3.32
C ASP A 101 2.88 -21.03 3.58
N ALA A 102 3.76 -21.23 4.56
CA ALA A 102 4.84 -20.29 4.85
C ALA A 102 5.84 -20.12 3.69
N LYS A 103 6.12 -21.18 2.93
CA LYS A 103 6.98 -21.10 1.74
C LYS A 103 6.29 -20.31 0.62
N GLY A 104 5.05 -20.65 0.29
CA GLY A 104 4.29 -19.93 -0.74
C GLY A 104 4.08 -18.45 -0.39
N ALA A 105 3.77 -18.16 0.88
CA ALA A 105 3.70 -16.79 1.37
C ALA A 105 5.05 -16.06 1.30
N GLN A 106 6.16 -16.76 1.61
CA GLN A 106 7.50 -16.17 1.54
C GLN A 106 7.88 -15.82 0.10
N GLU A 107 7.57 -16.69 -0.86
CA GLU A 107 7.79 -16.44 -2.28
C GLU A 107 6.99 -15.22 -2.75
N SER A 108 5.70 -15.16 -2.39
CA SER A 108 4.82 -14.03 -2.71
C SER A 108 5.33 -12.72 -2.09
N ALA A 109 5.77 -12.76 -0.83
CA ALA A 109 6.32 -11.60 -0.14
C ALA A 109 7.63 -11.11 -0.77
N SER A 110 8.50 -12.03 -1.21
CA SER A 110 9.74 -11.69 -1.92
C SER A 110 9.45 -11.06 -3.28
N GLN A 111 8.49 -11.61 -4.05
CA GLN A 111 8.07 -11.04 -5.33
C GLN A 111 7.49 -9.63 -5.17
N LEU A 112 6.66 -9.42 -4.13
CA LEU A 112 6.14 -8.09 -3.81
C LEU A 112 7.27 -7.11 -3.45
N ALA A 113 8.22 -7.53 -2.62
CA ALA A 113 9.35 -6.68 -2.24
C ALA A 113 10.18 -6.27 -3.46
N GLU A 114 10.51 -7.21 -4.35
CA GLU A 114 11.23 -6.93 -5.60
C GLU A 114 10.43 -5.98 -6.51
N TYR A 115 9.11 -6.20 -6.63
CA TYR A 115 8.23 -5.31 -7.39
C TYR A 115 8.30 -3.88 -6.87
N LEU A 116 8.10 -3.68 -5.57
CA LEU A 116 8.10 -2.36 -4.93
C LEU A 116 9.48 -1.68 -5.03
N GLU A 117 10.58 -2.42 -4.91
CA GLU A 117 11.93 -1.90 -5.07
C GLU A 117 12.18 -1.42 -6.51
N ARG A 118 11.75 -2.21 -7.51
CA ARG A 118 11.84 -1.82 -8.92
C ARG A 118 11.04 -0.57 -9.22
N VAL A 119 9.81 -0.47 -8.72
CA VAL A 119 8.97 0.73 -8.86
C VAL A 119 9.68 1.94 -8.24
N SER A 120 10.08 1.83 -6.97
CA SER A 120 10.75 2.91 -6.23
C SER A 120 12.03 3.40 -6.94
N THR A 121 12.86 2.49 -7.43
CA THR A 121 14.10 2.85 -8.14
C THR A 121 13.83 3.66 -9.41
N LEU A 122 12.81 3.27 -10.17
CA LEU A 122 12.46 3.96 -11.41
C LEU A 122 11.75 5.29 -11.14
N GLU A 123 10.90 5.36 -10.10
CA GLU A 123 10.28 6.62 -9.66
C GLU A 123 11.34 7.63 -9.20
N ASN A 124 12.35 7.19 -8.45
CA ASN A 124 13.48 8.04 -8.06
C ASN A 124 14.28 8.52 -9.30
N THR A 125 14.40 7.67 -10.33
CA THR A 125 15.02 8.06 -11.60
C THR A 125 14.20 9.17 -12.26
N LEU A 126 12.88 9.05 -12.31
CA LEU A 126 11.99 10.09 -12.84
C LEU A 126 11.96 11.35 -11.98
N GLN A 127 12.19 11.26 -10.68
CA GLN A 127 12.33 12.45 -9.85
C GLN A 127 13.57 13.28 -10.23
N GLY A 128 14.67 12.62 -10.62
CA GLY A 128 15.90 13.28 -11.07
C GLY A 128 15.88 13.69 -12.55
N ASP A 129 15.25 12.89 -13.40
CA ASP A 129 15.03 13.16 -14.82
C ASP A 129 13.60 12.78 -15.24
N PRO A 130 12.64 13.70 -15.07
CA PRO A 130 11.24 13.44 -15.40
C PRO A 130 10.97 13.14 -16.89
N ALA A 131 11.93 13.43 -17.79
CA ALA A 131 11.82 13.16 -19.22
C ALA A 131 12.55 11.86 -19.64
N ASN A 132 12.96 11.04 -18.67
CA ASN A 132 13.66 9.79 -18.94
C ASN A 132 12.73 8.75 -19.59
N LEU A 133 12.86 8.62 -20.92
CA LEU A 133 12.06 7.70 -21.73
C LEU A 133 12.16 6.24 -21.25
N GLU A 134 13.37 5.78 -20.97
CA GLU A 134 13.62 4.38 -20.58
C GLU A 134 12.97 4.07 -19.22
N ALA A 135 13.01 5.01 -18.27
CA ALA A 135 12.35 4.84 -16.98
C ALA A 135 10.83 4.76 -17.12
N HIS A 136 10.22 5.56 -18.00
CA HIS A 136 8.79 5.43 -18.31
C HIS A 136 8.46 4.08 -18.96
N GLU A 137 9.23 3.61 -19.94
CA GLU A 137 9.01 2.29 -20.58
C GLU A 137 9.14 1.15 -19.56
N LYS A 138 10.15 1.19 -18.69
CA LYS A 138 10.35 0.19 -17.64
C LYS A 138 9.26 0.23 -16.58
N LEU A 139 8.83 1.41 -16.13
CA LEU A 139 7.71 1.51 -15.17
C LEU A 139 6.43 0.96 -15.77
N ALA A 140 6.15 1.26 -17.04
CA ALA A 140 5.02 0.66 -17.73
C ALA A 140 5.06 -0.87 -17.68
N GLN A 141 6.21 -1.48 -17.99
CA GLN A 141 6.37 -2.93 -17.94
C GLN A 141 6.22 -3.48 -16.51
N VAL A 142 6.85 -2.83 -15.52
CA VAL A 142 6.75 -3.24 -14.10
C VAL A 142 5.29 -3.19 -13.66
N PHE A 143 4.58 -2.09 -13.89
CA PHE A 143 3.17 -1.95 -13.53
C PHE A 143 2.28 -2.99 -14.23
N LEU A 144 2.56 -3.37 -15.48
CA LEU A 144 1.85 -4.49 -16.13
C LEU A 144 2.08 -5.81 -15.41
N THR A 145 3.32 -6.12 -15.00
CA THR A 145 3.60 -7.35 -14.23
C THR A 145 2.98 -7.33 -12.84
N GLY A 146 2.80 -6.15 -12.25
CA GLY A 146 2.08 -5.97 -10.99
C GLY A 146 0.56 -6.06 -11.13
N GLY A 147 0.00 -5.84 -12.33
CA GLY A 147 -1.45 -5.73 -12.55
C GLY A 147 -2.00 -4.31 -12.47
N GLU A 148 -1.14 -3.30 -12.23
CA GLU A 148 -1.50 -1.88 -12.14
C GLU A 148 -1.66 -1.23 -13.53
N THR A 149 -2.61 -1.76 -14.32
CA THR A 149 -2.80 -1.43 -15.75
C THR A 149 -2.98 0.07 -16.03
N GLU A 150 -3.68 0.79 -15.15
CA GLU A 150 -3.87 2.24 -15.30
C GLU A 150 -2.55 3.02 -15.12
N LYS A 151 -1.72 2.64 -14.14
CA LYS A 151 -0.39 3.24 -13.98
C LYS A 151 0.49 2.88 -15.17
N ALA A 152 0.46 1.63 -15.62
CA ALA A 152 1.20 1.20 -16.80
C ALA A 152 0.86 2.06 -18.03
N LYS A 153 -0.43 2.25 -18.31
CA LYS A 153 -0.91 3.06 -19.43
C LYS A 153 -0.41 4.49 -19.38
N ARG A 154 -0.46 5.14 -18.21
CA ARG A 154 0.08 6.51 -18.04
C ARG A 154 1.56 6.60 -18.41
N HIS A 155 2.36 5.64 -17.96
CA HIS A 155 3.79 5.61 -18.30
C HIS A 155 4.02 5.26 -19.78
N GLN A 156 3.18 4.44 -20.40
CA GLN A 156 3.22 4.18 -21.85
C GLN A 156 2.90 5.43 -22.67
N ASP A 157 1.85 6.16 -22.31
CA ASP A 157 1.45 7.39 -22.98
C ASP A 157 2.56 8.45 -22.88
N MET A 158 3.17 8.58 -21.70
CA MET A 158 4.33 9.47 -21.50
C MET A 158 5.53 9.04 -22.33
N ALA A 159 5.86 7.75 -22.36
CA ALA A 159 6.95 7.25 -23.20
C ALA A 159 6.68 7.50 -24.70
N TYR A 160 5.45 7.29 -25.15
CA TYR A 160 5.03 7.58 -26.51
C TYR A 160 5.19 9.06 -26.85
N LEU A 161 4.75 9.96 -25.98
CA LEU A 161 4.90 11.42 -26.16
C LEU A 161 6.38 11.83 -26.14
N LEU A 162 7.21 11.29 -25.24
CA LEU A 162 8.65 11.58 -25.21
C LEU A 162 9.36 11.13 -26.50
N LYS A 163 8.87 10.06 -27.13
CA LYS A 163 9.41 9.52 -28.39
C LYS A 163 8.91 10.27 -29.63
N THR A 164 7.66 10.70 -29.65
CA THR A 164 6.99 11.26 -30.85
C THR A 164 6.83 12.79 -30.82
N HIS A 165 6.72 13.38 -29.63
CA HIS A 165 6.39 14.78 -29.36
C HIS A 165 7.24 15.31 -28.17
N LYS A 166 8.56 15.14 -28.26
CA LYS A 166 9.49 15.37 -27.14
C LYS A 166 9.41 16.79 -26.55
N ALA A 167 9.24 17.80 -27.41
CA ALA A 167 9.18 19.20 -26.97
C ALA A 167 7.91 19.47 -26.16
N GLU A 168 6.77 18.97 -26.62
CA GLU A 168 5.48 19.06 -25.93
C GLU A 168 5.51 18.30 -24.59
N ALA A 169 6.08 17.09 -24.59
CA ALA A 169 6.22 16.27 -23.39
C ALA A 169 7.05 16.98 -22.30
N ILE A 170 8.22 17.52 -22.67
CA ILE A 170 9.08 18.27 -21.73
C ILE A 170 8.38 19.54 -21.23
N LYS A 171 7.62 20.24 -22.09
CA LYS A 171 6.84 21.42 -21.68
C LYS A 171 5.75 21.04 -20.67
N GLY A 172 5.04 19.94 -20.90
CA GLY A 172 4.02 19.41 -20.00
C GLY A 172 4.59 19.02 -18.63
N ILE A 173 5.68 18.25 -18.62
CA ILE A 173 6.41 17.88 -17.39
C ILE A 173 6.78 19.12 -16.57
N ARG A 174 7.43 20.11 -17.19
CA ARG A 174 7.86 21.34 -16.52
C ARG A 174 6.71 22.16 -15.95
N SER A 175 5.52 22.06 -16.54
CA SER A 175 4.34 22.77 -16.05
C SER A 175 3.75 22.11 -14.79
N LEU A 176 3.81 20.77 -14.71
CA LEU A 176 3.38 20.01 -13.54
C LEU A 176 4.30 20.26 -12.34
N ASP A 177 5.63 20.29 -12.55
CA ASP A 177 6.62 20.56 -11.49
C ASP A 177 6.48 21.97 -10.89
N LYS A 178 5.97 22.93 -11.67
CA LYS A 178 5.75 24.31 -11.22
C LYS A 178 4.39 24.54 -10.53
N GLY A 179 3.61 23.47 -10.31
CA GLY A 179 2.25 23.59 -9.76
C GLY A 179 1.25 24.27 -10.70
N THR A 180 1.63 24.49 -11.96
CA THR A 180 0.77 25.04 -13.01
C THR A 180 0.26 23.91 -13.88
N SER A 181 -0.75 23.18 -13.41
CA SER A 181 -1.38 22.11 -14.20
C SER A 181 -1.95 22.66 -15.52
N PRO A 182 -1.59 22.12 -16.71
CA PRO A 182 -2.33 22.34 -17.94
C PRO A 182 -3.02 21.05 -18.41
N VAL A 183 -3.36 20.14 -17.49
CA VAL A 183 -3.94 18.84 -17.89
C VAL A 183 -5.42 18.94 -18.29
N SER A 184 -6.07 20.12 -18.18
CA SER A 184 -7.43 20.32 -18.68
C SER A 184 -7.56 20.76 -20.14
N SER A 185 -6.46 20.98 -20.90
CA SER A 185 -6.59 21.58 -22.25
C SER A 185 -6.28 20.64 -23.43
N ILE A 186 -5.95 19.37 -23.20
CA ILE A 186 -5.53 18.46 -24.30
C ILE A 186 -6.63 17.52 -24.78
N TYR A 187 -7.82 17.55 -24.18
CA TYR A 187 -8.99 16.77 -24.62
C TYR A 187 -10.11 17.61 -25.28
N GLU A 188 -9.91 18.92 -25.48
CA GLU A 188 -10.81 19.76 -26.28
C GLU A 188 -10.13 20.16 -27.59
N ASN A 189 -10.21 19.25 -28.57
CA ASN A 189 -10.17 19.46 -30.03
C ASN A 189 -9.36 18.34 -30.72
N ARG A 190 -10.02 17.22 -31.00
CA ARG A 190 -10.24 16.68 -32.36
C ARG A 190 -11.03 15.39 -32.31
#